data_AF-A0A973B7X7-F1
#
_entry.id   AF-A0A973B7X7-F1
#
_cell.length_a   1.000
_cell.length_b   1.000
_cell.length_c   1.000
_cell.angle_alpha   90.00
_cell.angle_beta   90.00
_cell.angle_gamma   90.00
#
_symmetry.space_group_name_H-M   'P 1'
#
loop_
_entity.id
_entity.type
_entity.pdbx_description
1 polymer ?
#
loop_
_entity_poly.entity_id
_entity_poly.type
_entity_poly.pdbx_seq_one_letter_code
_entity_poly.pdbx_strand_id
1 'polypeptide(L)'
;RFDFKGTSASIELKDKEITSIGDSDFQIDQINDILRSKLTKAGVDARFLDVGKVEKIGGDKVKQISKVRNGIEIEQSKKIQQALKASKIKVQGSIQGDAVRVTGAKRDDLQAAMALIKAEISEFPLSFNNFRD
;
A
#
# COMPACT_ATOMS: atom_id res chain seq x y z
N ARG A 1 18.16 12.03 14.24
CA ARG A 1 18.95 12.61 13.13
C ARG A 1 19.36 14.03 13.57
N PHE A 2 20.62 14.44 13.35
CA PHE A 2 21.14 15.72 13.88
C PHE A 2 20.41 16.94 13.28
N ASP A 3 20.11 16.86 11.99
CA ASP A 3 19.35 17.83 11.19
C ASP A 3 17.89 18.05 11.63
N PHE A 4 17.36 17.20 12.51
CA PHE A 4 16.03 17.36 13.10
C PHE A 4 16.06 17.91 14.54
N LYS A 5 17.26 18.11 15.10
CA LYS A 5 17.41 18.54 16.49
C LYS A 5 16.86 19.96 16.67
N GLY A 6 15.91 20.12 17.59
CA GLY A 6 15.28 21.42 17.88
C GLY A 6 14.16 21.83 16.93
N THR A 7 13.79 20.97 15.98
CA THR A 7 12.68 21.21 15.04
C THR A 7 11.36 20.61 15.58
N SER A 8 10.22 21.03 15.03
CA SER A 8 8.90 20.48 15.39
C SER A 8 8.60 19.13 14.74
N ALA A 9 9.59 18.51 14.09
CA ALA A 9 9.36 17.33 13.28
C ALA A 9 8.83 16.15 14.09
N SER A 10 7.73 15.56 13.61
CA SER A 10 7.14 14.39 14.20
C SER A 10 6.47 13.51 13.15
N ILE A 11 6.34 12.23 13.48
CA ILE A 11 5.57 11.27 12.70
C ILE A 11 4.70 10.47 13.66
N GLU A 12 3.41 10.41 13.39
CA GLU A 12 2.44 9.68 14.19
C GLU A 12 1.62 8.77 13.28
N LEU A 13 1.47 7.50 13.67
CA LEU A 13 0.53 6.58 13.03
C LEU A 13 -0.70 6.45 13.93
N LYS A 14 -1.86 6.78 13.38
CA LYS A 14 -3.15 6.55 14.03
C LYS A 14 -4.09 5.86 13.04
N ASP A 15 -4.66 4.73 13.45
CA ASP A 15 -5.50 3.88 12.59
C ASP A 15 -4.79 3.51 11.28
N LYS A 16 -5.23 4.09 10.15
CA LYS A 16 -4.66 3.93 8.81
C LYS A 16 -4.12 5.25 8.26
N GLU A 17 -3.78 6.20 9.12
CA GLU A 17 -3.26 7.50 8.71
C GLU A 17 -1.93 7.79 9.40
N ILE A 18 -0.95 8.19 8.60
CA ILE A 18 0.35 8.66 9.06
C ILE A 18 0.35 10.17 8.94
N THR A 19 0.46 10.86 10.07
CA THR A 19 0.62 12.31 10.13
C THR A 19 2.09 12.65 10.29
N SER A 20 2.64 13.39 9.34
CA SER A 20 3.97 13.98 9.41
C SER A 20 3.86 15.47 9.68
N ILE A 21 4.64 15.98 10.62
CA ILE A 21 4.78 17.42 10.91
C ILE A 21 6.23 17.82 10.66
N GLY A 22 6.45 19.02 10.13
CA GLY A 22 7.77 19.63 9.96
C GLY A 22 7.67 21.16 9.97
N ASP A 23 8.82 21.83 10.00
CA ASP A 23 8.95 23.29 9.96
C ASP A 23 9.17 23.81 8.52
N SER A 24 9.10 22.93 7.51
CA SER A 24 9.11 23.28 6.08
C SER A 24 8.72 22.08 5.21
N ASP A 25 8.31 22.33 3.96
CA ASP A 25 8.06 21.29 2.95
C ASP A 25 9.29 20.40 2.75
N PHE A 26 10.50 20.98 2.75
CA PHE A 26 11.75 20.23 2.63
C PHE A 26 11.93 19.23 3.77
N GLN A 27 11.55 19.60 5.00
CA GLN A 27 11.63 18.69 6.13
C GLN A 27 10.61 17.55 6.02
N ILE A 28 9.43 17.79 5.45
CA ILE A 28 8.46 16.73 5.13
C ILE A 28 9.03 15.74 4.12
N ASP A 29 9.72 16.21 3.08
CA ASP A 29 10.39 15.34 2.10
C ASP A 29 11.45 14.45 2.77
N GLN A 30 12.25 15.01 3.67
CA GLN A 30 13.22 14.24 4.45
C GLN A 30 12.56 13.19 5.35
N ILE A 31 11.42 13.51 5.97
CA ILE A 31 10.63 12.54 6.75
C ILE A 31 10.12 11.42 5.83
N ASN A 32 9.61 11.76 4.65
CA ASN A 32 9.09 10.80 3.68
C ASN A 32 10.17 9.83 3.18
N ASP A 33 11.38 10.32 2.93
CA ASP A 33 12.51 9.47 2.53
C ASP A 33 12.88 8.47 3.63
N ILE A 34 12.92 8.93 4.89
CA ILE A 34 13.18 8.06 6.03
C ILE A 34 12.06 7.02 6.17
N LEU A 35 10.80 7.45 6.07
CA LEU A 35 9.64 6.58 6.16
C LEU A 35 9.68 5.50 5.07
N ARG A 36 9.90 5.88 3.80
CA ARG A 36 10.05 4.95 2.68
C ARG A 36 11.18 3.95 2.91
N SER A 37 12.36 4.42 3.35
CA SER A 37 13.49 3.55 3.68
C SER A 37 13.15 2.53 4.78
N LYS A 38 12.44 2.97 5.82
CA LYS A 38 12.00 2.09 6.91
C LYS A 38 10.95 1.07 6.46
N LEU A 39 9.99 1.48 5.63
CA LEU A 39 8.99 0.57 5.06
C LEU A 39 9.64 -0.49 4.17
N THR A 40 10.55 -0.10 3.27
CA THR A 40 11.29 -1.04 2.43
C THR A 40 12.09 -2.05 3.28
N LYS A 41 12.77 -1.59 4.34
CA LYS A 41 13.49 -2.48 5.27
C LYS A 41 12.57 -3.44 6.02
N ALA A 42 11.31 -3.06 6.24
CA ALA A 42 10.29 -3.90 6.85
C ALA A 42 9.55 -4.79 5.84
N GLY A 43 9.94 -4.79 4.55
CA GLY A 43 9.27 -5.54 3.50
C GLY A 43 7.89 -4.97 3.11
N VAL A 44 7.61 -3.71 3.46
CA VAL A 44 6.37 -3.02 3.12
C VAL A 44 6.58 -2.17 1.86
N ASP A 45 5.71 -2.36 0.86
CA ASP A 45 5.73 -1.57 -0.37
C ASP A 45 5.21 -0.15 -0.08
N ALA A 46 6.04 0.86 -0.34
CA ALA A 46 5.68 2.26 -0.10
C ALA A 46 4.50 2.73 -0.97
N ARG A 47 4.14 2.01 -2.04
CA ARG A 47 2.92 2.28 -2.84
C ARG A 47 1.63 2.05 -2.07
N PHE A 48 1.68 1.38 -0.91
CA PHE A 48 0.53 1.30 0.00
C PHE A 48 0.28 2.64 0.71
N LEU A 49 1.20 3.61 0.64
CA LEU A 49 0.95 4.95 1.15
C LEU A 49 0.35 5.85 0.05
N ASP A 50 -0.85 6.34 0.31
CA ASP A 50 -1.47 7.43 -0.42
C ASP A 50 -1.01 8.76 0.20
N VAL A 51 0.07 9.31 -0.35
CA VAL A 51 0.72 10.51 0.19
C VAL A 51 -0.10 11.74 -0.16
N GLY A 52 -0.63 12.41 0.86
CA GLY A 52 -1.42 13.62 0.71
C GLY A 52 -0.59 14.86 0.41
N LYS A 53 -1.28 15.99 0.21
CA LYS A 53 -0.63 17.29 0.02
C LYS A 53 -0.04 17.78 1.34
N VAL A 54 1.01 18.60 1.23
CA VAL A 54 1.55 19.35 2.36
C VAL A 54 0.66 20.57 2.61
N GLU A 55 0.26 20.76 3.86
CA GLU A 55 -0.63 21.83 4.30
C GLU A 55 0.04 22.66 5.39
N LYS A 56 -0.08 23.99 5.33
CA LYS A 56 0.40 24.87 6.41
C LYS A 56 -0.55 24.82 7.60
N ILE A 57 0.00 24.65 8.80
CA ILE A 57 -0.77 24.56 10.05
C ILE A 57 -0.48 25.68 11.05
N GLY A 58 0.34 26.67 10.66
CA GLY A 58 0.60 27.90 11.42
C GLY A 58 2.09 28.18 11.61
N GLY A 59 2.48 29.46 11.50
CA GLY A 59 3.89 29.84 11.40
C GLY A 59 4.55 29.16 10.21
N ASP A 60 5.77 28.66 10.41
CA ASP A 60 6.51 27.88 9.41
C ASP A 60 6.12 26.38 9.40
N LYS A 61 5.22 25.96 10.30
CA LYS A 61 4.86 24.55 10.44
C LYS A 61 3.97 24.06 9.30
N VAL A 62 4.31 22.88 8.81
CA VAL A 62 3.57 22.14 7.80
C VAL A 62 3.18 20.77 8.31
N LYS A 63 2.10 20.23 7.73
CA LYS A 63 1.55 18.92 8.02
C LYS A 63 1.32 18.18 6.71
N GLN A 64 1.56 16.88 6.71
CA GLN A 64 1.16 16.00 5.63
C GLN A 64 0.49 14.76 6.21
N ILE A 65 -0.68 14.42 5.67
CA ILE A 65 -1.38 13.18 6.02
C ILE A 65 -1.17 12.20 4.87
N SER A 66 -0.60 11.02 5.19
CA SER A 66 -0.48 9.91 4.26
C SER A 66 -1.41 8.77 4.71
N LYS A 67 -2.33 8.34 3.85
CA LYS A 67 -3.25 7.25 4.17
C LYS A 67 -2.63 5.90 3.81
N VAL A 68 -2.78 4.91 4.68
CA VAL A 68 -2.37 3.54 4.43
C VAL A 68 -3.50 2.82 3.71
N ARG A 69 -3.29 2.52 2.43
CA ARG A 69 -4.19 1.68 1.63
C ARG A 69 -4.20 0.28 2.24
N ASN A 70 -5.38 -0.17 2.64
CA ASN A 70 -5.59 -1.49 3.20
C ASN A 70 -6.97 -1.99 2.75
N GLY A 71 -6.97 -3.14 2.09
CA GLY A 71 -8.12 -3.67 1.38
C GLY A 71 -8.03 -3.45 -0.13
N ILE A 72 -8.73 -4.30 -0.87
CA ILE A 72 -8.94 -4.20 -2.31
C ILE A 72 -10.34 -3.64 -2.53
N GLU A 73 -10.44 -2.54 -3.28
CA GLU A 73 -11.74 -1.94 -3.58
C GLU A 73 -12.59 -2.89 -4.46
N ILE A 74 -13.91 -2.71 -4.45
CA ILE A 74 -14.83 -3.59 -5.19
C ILE A 74 -14.51 -3.58 -6.70
N GLU A 75 -14.19 -2.42 -7.26
CA GLU A 75 -13.84 -2.28 -8.68
C GLU A 75 -12.55 -3.04 -9.02
N GLN A 76 -11.51 -2.84 -8.22
CA GLN A 76 -10.23 -3.56 -8.33
C GLN A 76 -10.43 -5.06 -8.19
N SER A 77 -11.28 -5.48 -7.25
CA SER A 77 -11.58 -6.89 -7.03
C SER A 77 -12.31 -7.52 -8.21
N LYS A 78 -13.21 -6.77 -8.86
CA LYS A 78 -13.88 -7.20 -10.10
C LYS A 78 -12.87 -7.33 -11.25
N LYS A 79 -11.92 -6.39 -11.39
CA LYS A 79 -10.83 -6.50 -12.38
C LYS A 79 -10.02 -7.79 -12.18
N ILE A 80 -9.62 -8.10 -10.94
CA ILE A 80 -8.90 -9.35 -10.61
C ILE A 80 -9.74 -10.58 -11.00
N GLN A 81 -11.02 -10.63 -10.64
CA GLN A 81 -11.88 -11.76 -11.01
C GLN A 81 -12.03 -11.93 -12.52
N GLN A 82 -12.13 -10.82 -13.27
CA GLN A 82 -12.26 -10.85 -14.73
C GLN A 82 -10.96 -11.35 -15.37
N ALA A 83 -9.80 -10.88 -14.94
CA ALA A 83 -8.50 -11.35 -15.40
C ALA A 83 -8.34 -12.87 -15.19
N LEU A 84 -8.68 -13.36 -13.99
CA LEU A 84 -8.65 -14.80 -13.69
C LEU A 84 -9.58 -15.60 -14.62
N LYS A 85 -10.80 -15.13 -14.88
CA LYS A 85 -11.74 -15.79 -15.80
C LYS A 85 -11.24 -15.78 -17.25
N ALA A 86 -10.68 -14.66 -17.71
CA ALA A 86 -10.16 -14.51 -19.07
C ALA A 86 -8.94 -15.39 -19.33
N SER A 87 -8.12 -15.65 -18.30
CA SER A 87 -6.90 -16.45 -18.39
C SER A 87 -7.12 -17.94 -18.68
N LYS A 88 -8.34 -18.45 -18.44
CA LYS A 88 -8.69 -19.88 -18.52
C LYS A 88 -7.85 -20.80 -17.59
N ILE A 89 -7.11 -20.25 -16.63
CA ILE A 89 -6.47 -21.00 -15.56
C ILE A 89 -7.57 -21.66 -14.71
N LYS A 90 -7.37 -22.90 -14.26
CA LYS A 90 -8.37 -23.67 -13.50
C LYS A 90 -8.46 -23.23 -12.02
N VAL A 91 -8.74 -21.94 -11.81
CA VAL A 91 -8.93 -21.30 -10.51
C VAL A 91 -10.22 -20.49 -10.49
N GLN A 92 -10.75 -20.25 -9.29
CA GLN A 92 -11.91 -19.40 -9.06
C GLN A 92 -11.55 -18.27 -8.09
N GLY A 93 -11.83 -17.02 -8.50
CA GLY A 93 -11.75 -15.85 -7.63
C GLY A 93 -13.10 -15.55 -6.97
N SER A 94 -13.11 -15.28 -5.67
CA SER A 94 -14.27 -14.88 -4.88
C SER A 94 -13.94 -13.62 -4.07
N ILE A 95 -14.82 -12.60 -4.11
CA ILE A 95 -14.67 -11.38 -3.31
C ILE A 95 -15.16 -11.67 -1.90
N GLN A 96 -14.33 -11.39 -0.90
CA GLN A 96 -14.62 -11.57 0.52
C GLN A 96 -14.28 -10.27 1.25
N GLY A 97 -15.27 -9.38 1.36
CA GLY A 97 -15.06 -8.04 1.93
C GLY A 97 -14.06 -7.26 1.09
N ASP A 98 -12.90 -6.97 1.67
CA ASP A 98 -11.80 -6.21 1.09
C ASP A 98 -10.65 -7.11 0.56
N ALA A 99 -10.91 -8.40 0.36
CA ALA A 99 -9.95 -9.35 -0.21
C ALA A 99 -10.56 -10.18 -1.35
N VAL A 100 -9.71 -10.70 -2.24
CA VAL A 100 -10.09 -11.70 -3.26
C VAL A 100 -9.48 -13.04 -2.87
N ARG A 101 -10.31 -14.02 -2.53
CA ARG A 101 -9.89 -15.41 -2.32
C ARG A 101 -9.78 -16.11 -3.67
N VAL A 102 -8.61 -16.69 -3.96
CA VAL A 102 -8.38 -17.53 -5.13
C VAL A 102 -8.30 -18.98 -4.68
N THR A 103 -9.13 -19.83 -5.27
CA THR A 103 -9.21 -21.27 -4.97
C THR A 103 -8.96 -22.07 -6.24
N GLY A 104 -8.20 -23.17 -6.14
CA GLY A 104 -7.92 -24.07 -7.26
C GLY A 104 -7.44 -25.42 -6.73
N ALA A 105 -7.59 -26.47 -7.55
CA ALA A 105 -7.22 -27.83 -7.16
C ALA A 105 -5.71 -28.09 -7.21
N LYS A 106 -4.97 -27.34 -8.05
CA LYS A 106 -3.53 -27.51 -8.23
C LYS A 106 -2.78 -26.29 -7.76
N ARG A 107 -1.68 -26.53 -7.01
CA ARG A 107 -0.77 -25.46 -6.57
C ARG A 107 -0.14 -24.70 -7.74
N ASP A 108 0.17 -25.40 -8.83
CA ASP A 108 0.73 -24.77 -10.05
C ASP A 108 -0.23 -23.76 -10.68
N ASP A 109 -1.53 -24.09 -10.72
CA ASP A 109 -2.56 -23.18 -11.24
C ASP A 109 -2.69 -21.93 -10.35
N LEU A 110 -2.54 -22.09 -9.02
CA LEU A 110 -2.52 -20.96 -8.08
C LEU A 110 -1.28 -20.09 -8.27
N GLN A 111 -0.10 -20.67 -8.49
CA GLN A 111 1.12 -19.90 -8.78
C GLN A 111 1.01 -19.15 -10.12
N ALA A 112 0.46 -19.78 -11.15
CA ALA A 112 0.19 -19.15 -12.44
C ALA A 112 -0.79 -17.98 -12.30
N ALA A 113 -1.86 -18.14 -11.52
CA ALA A 113 -2.81 -17.08 -11.22
C ALA A 113 -2.15 -15.89 -10.50
N MET A 114 -1.26 -16.16 -9.53
CA MET A 114 -0.49 -15.09 -8.86
C MET A 114 0.42 -14.34 -9.82
N ALA A 115 1.11 -15.06 -10.72
CA ALA A 115 1.98 -14.44 -11.72
C ALA A 115 1.20 -13.55 -12.71
N LEU A 116 0.05 -14.03 -13.19
CA LEU A 116 -0.86 -13.27 -14.03
C LEU A 116 -1.33 -11.98 -13.34
N ILE A 117 -1.84 -12.09 -12.11
CA ILE A 117 -2.33 -10.93 -11.35
C ILE A 117 -1.22 -9.90 -11.17
N LYS A 118 0.00 -10.32 -10.84
CA LYS A 118 1.15 -9.40 -10.72
C LYS A 118 1.50 -8.69 -12.02
N ALA A 119 1.31 -9.35 -13.17
CA ALA A 119 1.64 -8.80 -14.48
C ALA A 119 0.54 -7.83 -14.98
N GLU A 120 -0.73 -8.20 -14.88
CA GLU A 120 -1.84 -7.40 -15.42
C GLU A 120 -2.29 -6.29 -14.46
N ILE A 121 -2.19 -6.52 -13.14
CA ILE A 121 -2.68 -5.60 -12.11
C ILE A 121 -1.49 -4.89 -11.46
N SER A 122 -0.88 -3.97 -12.21
CA SER A 122 0.28 -3.19 -11.77
C SER A 122 -0.08 -1.81 -11.20
N GLU A 123 -1.34 -1.38 -11.37
CA GLU A 123 -1.85 -0.06 -10.98
C GLU A 123 -1.86 0.16 -9.46
N PHE A 124 -1.89 -0.92 -8.67
CA PHE A 124 -1.89 -0.86 -7.21
C PHE A 124 -1.10 -2.02 -6.60
N PRO A 125 -0.48 -1.81 -5.42
CA PRO A 125 0.28 -2.87 -4.77
C PRO A 125 -0.67 -3.96 -4.27
N LEU A 126 -0.29 -5.22 -4.50
CA LEU A 126 -1.03 -6.41 -4.08
C LEU A 126 -0.14 -7.31 -3.22
N SER A 127 -0.71 -7.80 -2.11
CA SER A 127 -0.11 -8.82 -1.27
C SER A 127 -0.85 -10.15 -1.44
N PHE A 128 -0.12 -11.25 -1.52
CA PHE A 128 -0.68 -12.59 -1.56
C PHE A 128 -0.34 -13.30 -0.24
N ASN A 129 -1.35 -13.74 0.49
CA ASN A 129 -1.21 -14.32 1.82
C ASN A 129 -2.21 -15.46 2.04
N ASN A 130 -2.26 -16.00 3.27
CA ASN A 130 -3.25 -16.99 3.69
C ASN A 130 -3.36 -18.21 2.73
N PHE A 131 -2.20 -18.75 2.35
CA PHE A 131 -2.12 -20.01 1.59
C PHE A 131 -2.69 -21.15 2.43
N ARG A 132 -3.55 -21.95 1.82
CA ARG A 132 -4.26 -23.07 2.47
C ARG A 132 -4.19 -24.31 1.58
N ASP A 133 -4.24 -25.46 2.22
CA ASP A 133 -4.41 -26.77 1.58
C ASP A 133 -5.87 -27.02 1.19
#